data_AF-A0A8C4T791-F1
#
_entry.id   AF-A0A8C4T791-F1
#
_cell.length_a   1.000
_cell.length_b   1.000
_cell.length_c   1.000
_cell.angle_alpha   90.00
_cell.angle_beta   90.00
_cell.angle_gamma   90.00
#
_symmetry.space_group_name_H-M   'P 1'
#
loop_
_entity.id
_entity.type
_entity.pdbx_description
1 polymer ?
#
loop_
_entity_poly.entity_id
_entity_poly.type
_entity_poly.pdbx_seq_one_letter_code
_entity_poly.pdbx_strand_id
1 'polypeptide(L)' 'PPPLIQASFISFLLTLAPRVGPEALPCEAGVEGTIHSYGAMTLDGSKYVSFKEYAGKTVLFVNVATY' A
#
# COMPACT_ATOMS: atom_id res chain seq x y z
N PRO A 1 11.34 43.91 -20.35
CA PRO A 1 11.70 42.49 -20.55
C PRO A 1 11.50 41.66 -19.26
N PRO A 2 10.25 41.30 -18.95
CA PRO A 2 9.89 40.45 -17.81
C PRO A 2 9.86 38.91 -18.04
N PRO A 3 10.31 38.28 -19.16
CA PRO A 3 10.07 36.84 -19.35
C PRO A 3 11.13 35.91 -18.73
N LEU A 4 12.29 36.43 -18.31
CA LEU A 4 13.42 35.57 -17.89
C LEU A 4 13.35 35.15 -16.41
N ILE A 5 12.81 36.01 -15.54
CA ILE A 5 12.68 35.69 -14.11
C ILE A 5 11.66 34.58 -13.90
N GLN A 6 10.52 34.64 -14.61
CA GLN A 6 9.45 33.66 -14.49
C GLN A 6 9.88 32.24 -14.94
N ALA A 7 10.71 32.13 -15.98
CA ALA A 7 11.24 30.85 -16.44
C ALA A 7 12.17 30.18 -15.40
N SER A 8 12.94 30.97 -14.65
CA SER A 8 13.83 30.45 -13.61
C SER A 8 13.07 29.88 -12.42
N PHE A 9 11.95 30.49 -12.03
CA PHE A 9 11.08 30.00 -10.95
C PHE A 9 10.38 28.69 -11.33
N ILE A 10 9.89 28.58 -12.56
CA ILE A 10 9.23 27.36 -13.06
C ILE A 10 10.23 26.19 -13.11
N SER A 11 11.46 26.45 -13.56
CA SER A 11 12.51 25.41 -13.59
C SER A 11 12.93 24.98 -12.18
N PHE A 12 13.00 25.91 -11.23
CA PHE A 12 13.32 25.60 -9.82
C PHE A 12 12.21 24.77 -9.14
N LEU A 13 10.93 25.11 -9.40
CA LEU A 13 9.78 24.34 -8.91
C LEU A 13 9.73 22.92 -9.48
N LEU A 14 10.05 22.72 -10.76
CA LEU A 14 10.15 21.38 -11.34
C LEU A 14 11.32 20.55 -10.76
N THR A 15 12.36 21.20 -10.25
CA THR A 15 13.54 20.52 -9.68
C THR A 15 13.31 20.09 -8.23
N LEU A 16 12.48 20.82 -7.49
CA LEU A 16 12.09 20.52 -6.10
C LEU A 16 10.83 19.65 -6.00
N ALA A 17 10.09 19.46 -7.09
CA ALA A 17 8.96 18.55 -7.12
C ALA A 17 9.47 17.10 -6.91
N PRO A 18 8.98 16.36 -5.90
CA PRO A 18 9.31 14.95 -5.76
C PRO A 18 8.90 14.22 -7.04
N ARG A 19 9.83 13.50 -7.67
CA ARG A 19 9.47 12.58 -8.76
C ARG A 19 8.70 11.43 -8.16
N VAL A 20 7.37 11.50 -8.17
CA VAL A 20 6.51 10.36 -7.87
C VAL A 20 6.60 9.42 -9.06
N GLY A 21 7.53 8.45 -8.96
CA GLY A 21 7.59 7.30 -9.86
C GLY A 21 6.34 6.42 -9.72
N PRO A 22 6.14 5.44 -10.62
CA PRO A 22 4.92 4.63 -10.68
C PRO A 22 4.64 4.00 -9.32
N GLU A 23 3.61 4.55 -8.67
CA GLU A 23 2.89 4.11 -7.48
C GLU A 23 3.60 3.07 -6.60
N ALA A 24 4.57 3.53 -5.81
CA ALA A 24 4.71 2.95 -4.49
C ALA A 24 3.45 3.35 -3.72
N LEU A 25 2.45 2.46 -3.69
CA LEU A 25 1.32 2.57 -2.77
C LEU A 25 1.92 2.89 -1.40
N PRO A 26 1.56 4.00 -0.74
CA PRO A 26 2.01 4.23 0.61
C PRO A 26 1.44 3.06 1.42
N CYS A 27 2.30 2.09 1.75
CA CYS A 27 2.01 1.16 2.81
C CYS A 27 1.75 2.04 4.02
N GLU A 28 0.47 2.17 4.40
CA GLU A 28 0.05 2.80 5.64
C GLU A 28 0.75 2.02 6.75
N ALA A 29 1.94 2.49 7.14
CA ALA A 29 2.80 1.85 8.11
C ALA A 29 2.21 1.89 9.53
N GLY A 30 1.01 2.46 9.67
CA GLY A 30 0.30 2.67 10.92
C GLY A 30 -0.58 1.51 11.38
N VAL A 31 -0.56 0.34 10.73
CA VAL A 31 -1.19 -0.85 11.31
C VAL A 31 -0.17 -1.54 12.21
N GLU A 32 -0.14 -1.14 13.47
CA GLU A 32 0.66 -1.82 14.49
C GLU A 32 0.11 -3.24 14.69
N GLY A 33 0.89 -4.27 14.37
CA GLY A 33 0.48 -5.67 14.55
C GLY A 33 1.05 -6.64 13.52
N THR A 34 0.69 -7.91 13.67
CA THR A 34 0.96 -8.97 12.67
C THR A 34 -0.35 -9.58 12.24
N ILE A 35 -0.37 -10.35 11.15
CA ILE A 35 -1.57 -11.05 10.71
C ILE A 35 -2.12 -12.02 11.78
N HIS A 36 -1.32 -12.41 12.77
CA HIS A 36 -1.67 -13.44 13.76
C HIS A 36 -2.72 -13.01 14.80
N SER A 37 -3.06 -11.73 14.90
CA SER A 37 -4.20 -11.24 15.70
C SER A 37 -5.54 -11.34 14.94
N TYR A 38 -5.51 -11.68 13.66
CA TYR A 38 -6.68 -11.77 12.80
C TYR A 38 -7.02 -13.23 12.46
N GLY A 39 -8.16 -13.39 11.82
CA GLY A 39 -8.66 -14.66 11.31
C GLY A 39 -9.85 -14.42 10.41
N ALA A 40 -10.34 -15.48 9.77
CA ALA A 40 -11.48 -15.43 8.88
C ALA A 40 -12.37 -16.66 9.06
N MET A 41 -13.65 -16.51 8.74
CA MET A 41 -14.55 -17.64 8.58
C MET A 41 -14.23 -18.33 7.24
N THR A 42 -14.29 -19.66 7.21
CA THR A 42 -14.20 -20.40 5.94
C THR A 42 -15.38 -20.08 5.04
N LEU A 43 -15.20 -20.30 3.73
CA LEU A 43 -16.22 -20.00 2.72
C LEU A 43 -17.56 -20.68 2.97
N ASP A 44 -17.54 -21.88 3.56
CA ASP A 44 -18.73 -22.66 3.92
C ASP A 44 -19.34 -22.24 5.27
N GLY A 45 -18.74 -21.30 5.98
CA GLY A 45 -19.20 -20.84 7.30
C GLY A 45 -19.00 -21.86 8.43
N SER A 46 -18.34 -22.99 8.18
CA SER A 46 -18.27 -24.09 9.14
C SER A 46 -17.31 -23.82 10.30
N LYS A 47 -16.25 -23.03 10.07
CA LYS A 47 -15.23 -22.75 11.08
C LYS A 47 -14.59 -21.38 10.93
N TYR A 48 -14.28 -20.79 12.09
CA TYR A 48 -13.38 -19.66 12.17
C TYR A 48 -11.93 -20.16 12.22
N VAL A 49 -11.06 -19.61 11.37
CA VAL A 49 -9.65 -19.96 11.27
C VAL A 49 -8.81 -18.78 11.72
N SER A 50 -7.94 -18.99 12.72
CA SER A 50 -7.02 -17.95 13.16
C SER A 50 -5.77 -17.95 12.29
N PHE A 51 -5.30 -16.78 11.88
CA PHE A 51 -4.08 -16.68 11.09
C PHE A 51 -2.80 -16.94 11.93
N LYS A 52 -2.93 -17.08 13.25
CA LYS A 52 -1.84 -17.57 14.11
C LYS A 52 -1.40 -18.98 13.74
N GLU A 53 -2.30 -19.79 13.18
CA GLU A 53 -2.02 -21.15 12.70
C GLU A 53 -1.00 -21.19 11.53
N TYR A 54 -0.75 -20.05 10.89
CA TYR A 54 0.21 -19.90 9.80
C TYR A 54 1.53 -19.24 10.22
N ALA A 55 1.81 -19.14 11.52
CA ALA A 55 3.11 -18.67 12.01
C ALA A 55 4.27 -19.49 11.41
N GLY A 56 5.31 -18.80 10.93
CA GLY A 56 6.46 -19.41 10.29
C GLY A 56 6.26 -19.82 8.83
N LYS A 57 5.12 -19.48 8.21
CA LYS A 57 4.83 -19.72 6.78
C LYS A 57 4.72 -18.41 6.01
N THR A 58 5.08 -18.44 4.74
CA THR A 58 4.75 -17.36 3.80
C THR A 58 3.28 -17.47 3.41
N VAL A 59 2.52 -16.39 3.58
CA VAL A 59 1.08 -16.34 3.30
C VAL A 59 0.80 -15.27 2.25
N LEU A 60 0.05 -15.62 1.20
CA LEU A 60 -0.41 -14.71 0.16
C LEU A 60 -1.91 -14.48 0.31
N PHE A 61 -2.31 -13.22 0.52
CA PHE A 61 -3.72 -12.82 0.54
C PHE A 61 -4.15 -12.38 -0.86
N VAL A 62 -5.17 -13.05 -1.41
CA VAL A 62 -5.74 -12.74 -2.72
C VAL A 62 -7.22 -12.46 -2.55
N ASN A 63 -7.66 -11.27 -2.96
CA ASN A 63 -9.07 -10.97 -3.09
C ASN A 63 -9.60 -11.57 -4.41
N VAL A 64 -10.69 -12.32 -4.35
CA VAL A 64 -11.28 -13.03 -5.50
C VAL A 64 -12.72 -12.58 -5.73
N ALA A 65 -13.13 -12.55 -6.99
CA ALA A 65 -14.52 -12.32 -7.41
C ALA A 65 -14.85 -13.23 -8.61
N THR A 66 -16.10 -13.66 -8.72
CA THR A 66 -16.61 -14.44 -9.86
C THR A 66 -17.43 -13.54 -10.78
N TYR A 67 -17.45 -13.86 -12.08
CA TYR A 67 -18.22 -13.14 -13.10
C TYR A 67 -19.70 -13.47 -13.07
#